data_AF-M8BEU4-F1
#
_entry.id   AF-M8BEU4-F1
#
_cell.length_a   1.000
_cell.length_b   1.000
_cell.length_c   1.000
_cell.angle_alpha   90.00
_cell.angle_beta   90.00
_cell.angle_gamma   90.00
#
_symmetry.space_group_name_H-M   'P 1'
#
loop_
_entity.id
_entity.type
_entity.pdbx_description
1 polymer ?
#
loop_
_entity_poly.entity_id
_entity_poly.type
_entity_poly.pdbx_seq_one_letter_code
_entity_poly.pdbx_strand_id
1 'polypeptide(L)'
;MGQRFCNACGDAVLGMVYHDGQADLDLHPCCAFLKDCIVYPGRVFQLRQEVAASCMLCGQNGPRGKFWSYALHANGGVENIHVACMLYADHNQTGAAGILLIFWATLYLYIN
;
A
#
# COMPACT_ATOMS: atom_id res chain seq x y z
N MET A 1 -19.70 19.18 2.50
CA MET A 1 -18.24 19.10 2.25
C MET A 1 -17.91 17.65 2.05
N GLY A 2 -17.49 17.25 0.84
CA GLY A 2 -17.22 15.85 0.53
C GLY A 2 -16.00 15.36 1.29
N GLN A 3 -16.09 14.15 1.86
CA GLN A 3 -14.94 13.50 2.46
C GLN A 3 -13.98 13.08 1.35
N ARG A 4 -12.74 13.55 1.40
CA ARG A 4 -11.67 13.10 0.48
C ARG A 4 -11.11 11.78 0.98
N PHE A 5 -10.90 10.86 0.06
CA PHE A 5 -10.31 9.55 0.34
C PHE A 5 -8.96 9.46 -0.34
N CYS A 6 -8.01 8.83 0.34
CA CYS A 6 -6.68 8.62 -0.21
C CYS A 6 -6.77 7.60 -1.36
N ASN A 7 -6.32 7.97 -2.57
CA ASN A 7 -6.33 7.07 -3.72
C ASN A 7 -5.45 5.82 -3.52
N ALA A 8 -4.45 5.88 -2.63
CA ALA A 8 -3.57 4.75 -2.36
C ALA A 8 -4.15 3.73 -1.38
N CYS A 9 -4.64 4.14 -0.20
CA CYS A 9 -5.12 3.21 0.83
C CYS A 9 -6.65 3.15 0.95
N GLY A 10 -7.36 4.12 0.37
CA GLY A 10 -8.82 4.20 0.43
C GLY A 10 -9.40 4.74 1.74
N ASP A 11 -8.56 5.12 2.70
CA ASP A 11 -9.03 5.72 3.95
C ASP A 11 -9.21 7.23 3.80
N ALA A 12 -10.01 7.81 4.70
CA ALA A 12 -10.28 9.24 4.69
C ALA A 12 -9.00 10.06 4.93
N VAL A 13 -8.87 11.19 4.21
CA VAL A 13 -7.83 12.18 4.46
C VAL A 13 -8.34 13.17 5.51
N LEU A 14 -7.83 13.03 6.74
CA LEU A 14 -8.18 13.89 7.87
C LEU A 14 -7.03 14.86 8.14
N GLY A 15 -6.98 15.98 7.42
CA GLY A 15 -5.95 17.02 7.59
C GLY A 15 -5.17 17.31 6.31
N MET A 16 -3.83 17.30 6.40
CA MET A 16 -2.95 17.59 5.25
C MET A 16 -3.11 16.54 4.15
N VAL A 17 -3.19 17.00 2.91
CA VAL A 17 -3.32 16.19 1.70
C VAL A 17 -2.23 16.57 0.72
N TYR A 18 -1.58 15.56 0.12
CA TYR A 18 -0.85 15.77 -1.12
C TYR A 18 -1.86 15.66 -2.26
N HIS A 19 -2.04 16.74 -3.00
CA HIS A 19 -2.96 16.80 -4.12
C HIS A 19 -2.18 17.03 -5.42
N ASP A 20 -2.29 16.10 -6.36
CA ASP A 20 -1.85 16.30 -7.74
C ASP A 20 -3.07 16.64 -8.60
N GLY A 21 -3.21 17.92 -8.96
CA GLY A 21 -4.35 18.40 -9.74
C GLY A 21 -4.36 17.97 -11.20
N GLN A 22 -3.25 17.44 -11.74
CA GLN A 22 -3.24 16.90 -13.10
C GLN A 22 -3.78 15.47 -13.15
N ALA A 23 -3.38 14.65 -12.16
CA ALA A 23 -3.81 13.26 -12.04
C ALA A 23 -5.09 13.08 -11.19
N ASP A 24 -5.60 14.16 -10.59
CA ASP A 24 -6.70 14.18 -9.62
C ASP A 24 -6.50 13.16 -8.48
N LEU A 25 -5.29 13.17 -7.92
CA LEU A 25 -4.89 12.28 -6.83
C LEU A 25 -4.88 13.04 -5.51
N ASP A 26 -5.65 12.55 -4.55
CA ASP A 26 -5.58 12.91 -3.14
C ASP A 26 -4.86 11.79 -2.38
N LEU A 27 -3.72 12.11 -1.77
CA LEU A 27 -2.93 11.15 -1.01
C LEU A 27 -2.65 11.66 0.40
N HIS A 28 -2.62 10.76 1.37
CA HIS A 28 -1.94 11.07 2.63
C HIS A 28 -0.46 11.34 2.33
N PRO A 29 0.21 12.23 3.10
CA PRO A 29 1.64 12.46 2.92
C PRO A 29 2.45 11.17 2.91
N CYS A 30 2.19 10.22 3.83
CA CYS A 30 2.87 8.92 3.83
C CYS A 30 2.61 8.07 2.58
N CYS A 31 1.39 8.11 2.04
CA CYS A 31 1.02 7.42 0.82
C CYS A 31 1.66 8.03 -0.43
N ALA A 32 1.92 9.34 -0.44
CA ALA A 32 2.62 10.02 -1.52
C ALA A 32 4.13 9.65 -1.58
N PHE A 33 4.71 9.21 -0.46
CA PHE A 33 6.11 8.79 -0.37
C PHE A 33 6.33 7.28 -0.57
N LEU A 34 5.30 6.53 -0.95
CA LEU A 34 5.44 5.10 -1.28
C LEU A 34 6.48 4.92 -2.39
N LYS A 35 7.30 3.87 -2.26
CA LYS A 35 8.30 3.54 -3.28
C LYS A 35 7.63 2.78 -4.42
N ASP A 36 7.94 3.17 -5.65
CA ASP A 36 7.45 2.45 -6.85
C ASP A 36 7.87 0.98 -6.86
N CYS A 37 9.01 0.66 -6.24
CA CYS A 37 9.52 -0.70 -6.12
C CYS A 37 10.04 -0.94 -4.70
N ILE A 38 9.66 -2.08 -4.12
CA ILE A 38 10.15 -2.59 -2.85
C ILE A 38 10.76 -3.96 -3.10
N VAL A 39 11.94 -4.22 -2.54
CA VAL A 39 12.59 -5.54 -2.62
C VAL A 39 12.61 -6.16 -1.23
N TYR A 40 12.04 -7.36 -1.10
CA TYR A 40 11.96 -8.08 0.17
C TYR A 40 12.03 -9.60 -0.07
N PRO A 41 12.68 -10.34 0.83
CA PRO A 41 13.85 -11.20 0.52
C PRO A 41 13.90 -11.76 -0.92
N GLY A 42 14.45 -10.96 -1.84
CA GLY A 42 14.68 -11.36 -3.24
C GLY A 42 13.45 -11.29 -4.15
N ARG A 43 12.29 -10.91 -3.63
CA ARG A 43 11.08 -10.67 -4.41
C ARG A 43 10.86 -9.18 -4.64
N VAL A 44 10.42 -8.83 -5.85
CA VAL A 44 10.18 -7.44 -6.24
C VAL A 44 8.68 -7.17 -6.21
N PHE A 45 8.31 -6.15 -5.43
CA PHE A 45 6.97 -5.63 -5.29
C PHE A 45 6.91 -4.30 -6.03
N GLN A 46 6.08 -4.21 -7.06
CA GLN A 46 5.91 -3.01 -7.86
C GLN A 46 4.58 -2.33 -7.55
N LEU A 47 4.60 -1.05 -7.25
CA LEU A 47 3.41 -0.27 -6.97
C LEU A 47 2.56 -0.14 -8.24
N ARG A 48 1.25 -0.36 -8.10
CA ARG A 48 0.23 -0.30 -9.15
C ARG A 48 -0.96 0.47 -8.62
N GLN A 49 -1.56 1.31 -9.47
CA GLN A 49 -2.68 2.15 -9.06
C GLN A 49 -4.02 1.40 -9.05
N GLU A 50 -4.13 0.29 -9.79
CA GLU A 50 -5.35 -0.52 -9.87
C GLU A 50 -5.03 -2.02 -9.80
N VAL A 51 -5.95 -2.80 -9.23
CA VAL A 51 -5.76 -4.23 -8.97
C VAL A 51 -6.71 -5.09 -9.80
N ALA A 52 -6.15 -6.00 -10.61
CA ALA A 52 -6.93 -6.97 -11.38
C ALA A 52 -7.12 -8.33 -10.65
N ALA A 53 -6.41 -8.59 -9.55
CA ALA A 53 -6.40 -9.90 -8.88
C ALA A 53 -6.57 -9.80 -7.35
N SER A 54 -6.81 -10.95 -6.70
CA SER A 54 -7.02 -11.04 -5.26
C SER A 54 -5.79 -10.63 -4.46
N CYS A 55 -6.01 -9.98 -3.32
CA CYS A 55 -4.96 -9.63 -2.37
C CYS A 55 -4.53 -10.86 -1.56
N MET A 56 -3.23 -11.09 -1.42
CA MET A 56 -2.69 -12.20 -0.63
C MET A 56 -2.97 -12.08 0.88
N LEU A 57 -3.12 -10.87 1.41
CA LEU A 57 -3.31 -10.67 2.85
C LEU A 57 -4.76 -10.83 3.29
N CYS A 58 -5.73 -10.35 2.49
CA CYS A 58 -7.15 -10.44 2.83
C CYS A 58 -7.93 -11.47 1.99
N GLY A 59 -7.31 -12.07 0.97
CA GLY A 59 -7.91 -13.06 0.07
C GLY A 59 -8.95 -12.50 -0.90
N GLN A 60 -9.17 -11.19 -0.94
CA GLN A 60 -10.27 -10.56 -1.69
C GLN A 60 -9.75 -9.43 -2.58
N ASN A 61 -10.49 -9.11 -3.66
CA ASN A 61 -10.30 -7.91 -4.49
C ASN A 61 -11.49 -6.94 -4.36
N GLY A 62 -12.11 -6.88 -3.18
CA GLY A 62 -13.39 -6.17 -2.94
C GLY A 62 -13.29 -4.64 -3.11
N PRO A 63 -13.95 -3.82 -2.28
CA PRO A 63 -13.88 -2.36 -2.42
C PRO A 63 -12.44 -1.80 -2.44
N ARG A 64 -11.49 -2.52 -1.82
CA ARG A 64 -10.07 -2.16 -1.79
C ARG A 64 -9.33 -2.34 -3.13
N GLY A 65 -9.88 -3.11 -4.07
CA GLY A 65 -9.30 -3.32 -5.41
C GLY A 65 -9.30 -2.08 -6.30
N LYS A 66 -10.02 -1.04 -5.89
CA LYS A 66 -10.07 0.27 -6.54
C LYS A 66 -8.93 1.21 -6.12
N PHE A 67 -8.13 0.80 -5.15
CA PHE A 67 -7.00 1.57 -4.64
C PHE A 67 -5.70 0.86 -4.97
N TRP A 68 -4.59 1.49 -4.62
CA TRP A 68 -3.27 1.02 -5.04
C TRP A 68 -2.89 -0.31 -4.38
N SER A 69 -2.07 -1.08 -5.08
CA SER A 69 -1.49 -2.34 -4.61
C SER A 69 -0.01 -2.45 -4.97
N TYR A 70 0.68 -3.33 -4.27
CA TYR A 70 1.94 -3.88 -4.73
C TYR A 70 1.69 -5.18 -5.48
N ALA A 71 2.12 -5.23 -6.73
CA ALA A 71 2.16 -6.42 -7.55
C ALA A 71 3.49 -7.15 -7.34
N LEU A 72 3.40 -8.42 -6.99
CA LEU A 72 4.52 -9.31 -6.82
C LEU A 72 4.60 -10.24 -8.03
N HIS A 73 5.70 -10.17 -8.77
CA HIS A 73 5.97 -11.09 -9.87
C HIS A 73 6.76 -12.29 -9.32
N ALA A 74 6.11 -13.44 -9.16
CA ALA A 74 6.73 -14.65 -8.62
C ALA A 74 6.31 -15.89 -9.42
N ASN A 75 7.26 -16.76 -9.75
CA ASN A 75 7.04 -18.12 -10.31
C ASN A 75 5.98 -18.20 -11.43
N GLY A 76 5.98 -17.24 -12.37
CA GLY A 76 5.07 -17.25 -13.52
C GLY A 76 3.67 -16.68 -13.26
N GLY A 77 3.42 -16.11 -12.07
CA GLY A 77 2.18 -15.44 -11.71
C GLY A 77 2.39 -14.02 -11.18
N VAL A 78 1.29 -13.28 -11.06
CA VAL A 78 1.23 -11.96 -10.41
C VAL A 78 0.33 -12.06 -9.19
N GLU A 79 0.92 -11.93 -8.02
CA GLU A 79 0.19 -11.82 -6.76
C GLU A 79 0.06 -10.35 -6.38
N ASN A 80 -0.99 -9.98 -5.64
CA ASN A 80 -1.22 -8.58 -5.27
C ASN A 80 -1.35 -8.40 -3.75
N ILE A 81 -0.95 -7.24 -3.26
CA ILE A 81 -1.18 -6.80 -1.87
C ILE A 81 -1.70 -5.37 -1.90
N HIS A 82 -2.92 -5.12 -1.43
CA HIS A 82 -3.42 -3.75 -1.30
C HIS A 82 -2.51 -2.93 -0.37
N VAL A 83 -2.24 -1.66 -0.70
CA VAL A 83 -1.48 -0.75 0.17
C VAL A 83 -2.11 -0.70 1.57
N ALA A 84 -3.43 -0.61 1.66
CA ALA A 84 -4.11 -0.63 2.95
C ALA A 84 -3.92 -1.93 3.72
N CYS A 85 -4.00 -3.09 3.05
CA CYS A 85 -3.75 -4.37 3.72
C CYS A 85 -2.31 -4.47 4.21
N MET A 86 -1.35 -3.91 3.46
CA MET A 86 0.03 -3.84 3.90
C MET A 86 0.19 -2.95 5.14
N LEU A 87 -0.50 -1.81 5.19
CA LEU A 87 -0.48 -0.88 6.33
C LEU A 87 -1.16 -1.44 7.59
N TYR A 88 -2.25 -2.20 7.42
CA TYR A 88 -3.08 -2.73 8.52
C TYR A 88 -2.82 -4.20 8.87
N ALA A 89 -1.76 -4.82 8.32
CA ALA A 89 -1.43 -6.23 8.52
C ALA A 89 -1.25 -6.64 10.00
N ASP A 90 -1.23 -5.68 10.92
CA ASP A 90 -1.12 -5.88 12.37
C ASP A 90 -2.40 -6.43 13.04
N HIS A 91 -3.60 -6.21 12.49
CA HIS A 91 -4.83 -6.42 13.26
C HIS A 91 -5.44 -7.83 13.24
N ASN A 92 -4.95 -8.80 12.45
CA ASN A 92 -5.63 -10.10 12.36
C ASN A 92 -4.78 -11.34 12.04
N GLN A 93 -3.46 -11.33 12.25
CA GLN A 93 -2.67 -12.56 12.11
C GLN A 93 -1.66 -12.71 13.25
N THR A 94 -2.00 -13.60 14.19
CA THR A 94 -1.06 -14.29 15.05
C THR A 94 0.06 -14.92 14.21
N GLY A 95 1.18 -14.21 14.03
CA GLY A 95 2.42 -14.77 13.46
C GLY A 95 3.19 -13.95 12.42
N ALA A 96 2.77 -12.72 12.05
CA ALA A 96 3.46 -11.94 11.01
C ALA A 96 3.89 -10.52 11.44
N ALA A 97 4.30 -10.34 12.71
CA ALA A 97 4.82 -9.07 13.25
C ALA A 97 6.11 -8.54 12.57
N GLY A 98 6.68 -9.27 11.60
CA GLY A 98 7.98 -8.94 11.01
C GLY A 98 7.96 -7.89 9.91
N ILE A 99 6.88 -7.76 9.12
CA ILE A 99 6.95 -6.98 7.87
C ILE A 99 6.88 -5.47 8.12
N LEU A 100 6.01 -4.98 9.02
CA LEU A 100 5.84 -3.54 9.26
C LEU A 100 6.86 -2.93 10.24
N LEU A 101 7.37 -3.70 11.21
CA LEU A 101 8.46 -3.21 12.08
C LEU A 101 9.73 -2.92 11.29
N ILE A 102 9.98 -3.64 10.19
CA ILE A 102 11.14 -3.40 9.32
C ILE A 102 10.93 -2.15 8.44
N PHE A 103 9.72 -1.88 7.94
CA PHE A 103 9.45 -0.64 7.20
C PHE A 103 9.57 0.61 8.08
N TRP A 104 9.13 0.55 9.34
CA TRP A 104 9.35 1.66 10.27
C TRP A 104 10.81 1.77 10.71
N ALA A 105 11.51 0.67 10.98
CA ALA A 105 12.92 0.71 11.37
C ALA A 105 13.85 1.22 10.25
N THR A 106 13.60 0.81 8.99
CA THR A 106 14.41 1.28 7.85
C THR A 106 14.07 2.72 7.46
N LEU A 107 12.82 3.16 7.61
CA LEU A 107 12.45 4.55 7.41
C LEU A 107 13.02 5.44 8.54
N TYR A 108 13.00 5.00 9.80
CA TYR A 108 13.55 5.78 10.94
C TYR A 108 15.08 5.94 10.88
N LEU A 109 15.79 4.94 10.35
CA LEU A 109 17.25 5.00 10.12
C LEU A 109 17.66 5.83 8.89
N TYR A 110 16.72 6.25 8.04
CA TYR A 110 17.00 7.05 6.83
C TYR A 110 16.59 8.53 6.97
N ILE A 111 15.95 8.90 8.09
CA ILE A 111 15.50 10.28 8.37
C ILE A 111 16.26 10.88 9.60
N ASN A 112 17.25 10.18 10.14
CA ASN A 112 18.20 10.71 11.14
C ASN A 112 19.64 10.58 10.64
#